data_AF-A0A8H3QT78-F1
#
_entry.id   AF-A0A8H3QT78-F1
#
_cell.length_a   1.000
_cell.length_b   1.000
_cell.length_c   1.000
_cell.angle_alpha   90.00
_cell.angle_beta   90.00
_cell.angle_gamma   90.00
#
_symmetry.space_group_name_H-M   'P 1'
#
loop_
_entity.id
_entity.type
_entity.pdbx_description
1 polymer ?
#
loop_
_entity_poly.entity_id
_entity_poly.type
_entity_poly.pdbx_seq_one_letter_code
_entity_poly.pdbx_strand_id
1 'polypeptide(L)'
;MIIPSNPLSTLLSINNFIQNNFFNRITINIDNSQSRNTLHHGRCILGIGNKLIKPLPVTINRREMGSIESKSIIKKSRGIITYEIGEKCKDNLPLLIVVGWKENGNTGTNTFDFEAYSMTIDGSINDG
;
A
#
# COMPACT_ATOMS: atom_id res chain seq x y z
N MET A 1 19.00 -4.90 46.04
CA MET A 1 17.78 -4.63 45.24
C MET A 1 17.82 -5.57 44.04
N ILE A 2 17.08 -6.67 44.07
CA ILE A 2 17.03 -7.64 42.97
C ILE A 2 15.98 -7.12 41.98
N ILE A 3 16.39 -6.74 40.78
CA ILE A 3 15.45 -6.43 39.70
C ILE A 3 14.91 -7.78 39.21
N PRO A 4 13.61 -8.07 39.34
CA PRO A 4 13.08 -9.34 38.86
C PRO A 4 13.26 -9.41 37.34
N SER A 5 13.95 -10.45 36.88
CA SER A 5 14.07 -10.73 35.45
C SER A 5 12.75 -11.34 34.97
N ASN A 6 12.13 -10.71 33.97
CA ASN A 6 10.97 -11.30 33.32
C ASN A 6 11.43 -12.61 32.63
N PRO A 7 10.75 -13.74 32.87
CA PRO A 7 11.16 -14.99 32.28
C PRO A 7 11.03 -14.92 30.76
N LEU A 8 12.03 -15.47 30.06
CA LEU A 8 12.10 -15.49 28.59
C LEU A 8 10.85 -16.12 27.96
N SER A 9 10.22 -17.07 28.66
CA SER A 9 8.95 -17.67 28.27
C SER A 9 7.82 -16.65 28.14
N THR A 10 7.74 -15.66 29.04
CA THR A 10 6.73 -14.59 28.98
C THR A 10 6.93 -13.69 27.76
N LEU A 11 8.18 -13.36 27.43
CA LEU A 11 8.50 -12.59 26.22
C LEU A 11 8.12 -13.35 24.93
N LEU A 12 8.38 -14.66 24.89
CA LEU A 12 7.97 -15.52 23.78
C LEU A 12 6.45 -15.61 23.65
N SER A 13 5.71 -15.74 24.76
CA SER A 13 4.25 -15.75 24.75
C SER A 13 3.66 -14.43 24.25
N ILE A 14 4.21 -13.29 24.66
CA ILE A 14 3.78 -11.97 24.18
C ILE A 14 4.06 -11.84 22.69
N ASN A 15 5.23 -12.26 22.22
CA ASN A 15 5.57 -12.20 20.80
C ASN A 15 4.62 -13.08 19.98
N ASN A 16 4.36 -14.32 20.41
CA ASN A 16 3.41 -15.22 19.76
C ASN A 16 1.97 -14.66 19.78
N PHE A 17 1.54 -14.07 20.89
CA PHE A 17 0.23 -13.42 20.98
C PHE A 17 0.12 -12.24 20.00
N ILE A 18 1.18 -11.42 19.88
CA ILE A 18 1.22 -10.31 18.93
C ILE A 18 1.21 -10.83 17.47
N GLN A 19 2.07 -11.81 17.16
CA GLN A 19 2.14 -12.49 15.84
C GLN A 19 0.82 -13.10 15.41
N ASN A 20 0.03 -13.61 16.36
CA ASN A 20 -1.23 -14.28 16.04
C ASN A 20 -2.44 -13.35 15.98
N ASN A 21 -2.40 -12.15 16.58
CA ASN A 21 -3.62 -11.33 16.79
C ASN A 21 -3.61 -9.91 16.18
N PHE A 22 -2.46 -9.37 15.75
CA PHE A 22 -2.38 -7.97 15.29
C PHE A 22 -1.94 -7.79 13.84
N PHE A 23 -1.86 -8.88 13.07
CA PHE A 23 -1.42 -8.85 11.69
C PHE A 23 -2.59 -8.91 10.72
N ASN A 24 -3.08 -7.74 10.29
CA ASN A 24 -3.93 -7.68 9.11
C ASN A 24 -3.06 -7.83 7.88
N ARG A 25 -3.36 -8.83 7.04
CA ARG A 25 -2.69 -9.04 5.76
C ARG A 25 -3.56 -8.45 4.67
N ILE A 26 -3.00 -7.52 3.90
CA ILE A 26 -3.67 -6.84 2.81
C ILE A 26 -2.99 -7.27 1.52
N THR A 27 -3.77 -7.87 0.63
CA THR A 27 -3.35 -8.24 -0.71
C THR A 27 -4.15 -7.42 -1.71
N ILE A 28 -3.45 -6.74 -2.61
CA ILE A 28 -4.07 -5.98 -3.70
C ILE A 28 -3.57 -6.55 -5.01
N ASN A 29 -4.51 -6.98 -5.84
CA ASN A 29 -4.25 -7.47 -7.18
C ASN A 29 -4.67 -6.38 -8.17
N ILE A 30 -3.75 -6.03 -9.07
CA ILE A 30 -3.94 -5.02 -10.11
C ILE A 30 -4.01 -5.78 -11.41
N ASP A 31 -5.23 -6.03 -11.87
CA ASP A 31 -5.48 -6.74 -13.10
C ASP A 31 -5.44 -5.78 -14.29
N ASN A 32 -4.37 -5.85 -15.07
CA ASN A 32 -4.23 -5.10 -16.32
C ASN A 32 -4.60 -5.97 -17.55
N SER A 33 -5.30 -7.09 -17.35
CA SER A 33 -5.71 -8.05 -18.40
C SER A 33 -6.53 -7.39 -19.52
N GLN A 34 -7.40 -6.44 -19.16
CA GLN A 34 -8.36 -5.79 -20.06
C GLN A 34 -7.84 -4.50 -20.70
N SER A 35 -6.76 -3.94 -20.18
CA SER A 35 -6.18 -2.70 -20.69
C SER A 35 -5.25 -2.95 -21.87
N ARG A 36 -5.17 -1.96 -22.77
CA ARG A 36 -4.17 -1.93 -23.84
C ARG A 36 -2.91 -1.16 -23.47
N ASN A 37 -2.90 -0.48 -22.32
CA ASN A 37 -1.79 0.35 -21.86
C ASN A 37 -0.91 -0.42 -20.87
N THR A 38 0.37 -0.07 -20.83
CA THR A 38 1.29 -0.49 -19.76
C THR A 38 1.14 0.46 -18.57
N LEU A 39 1.24 -0.06 -17.35
CA LEU A 39 1.29 0.74 -16.15
C LEU A 39 2.75 0.93 -15.74
N HIS A 40 3.18 2.17 -15.53
CA HIS A 40 4.56 2.54 -15.22
C HIS A 40 4.68 3.21 -13.84
N HIS A 41 5.93 3.25 -13.35
CA HIS A 41 6.33 4.01 -12.15
C HIS A 41 5.47 3.69 -10.92
N GLY A 42 5.11 2.42 -10.75
CA GLY A 42 4.32 1.94 -9.63
C GLY A 42 4.90 2.41 -8.30
N ARG A 43 4.10 3.16 -7.54
CA ARG A 43 4.49 3.69 -6.23
C ARG A 43 3.47 3.29 -5.18
N CYS A 44 3.94 2.90 -4.01
CA CYS A 44 3.11 2.53 -2.88
C CYS A 44 3.46 3.40 -1.67
N ILE A 45 2.45 4.02 -1.05
CA ILE A 45 2.57 4.74 0.20
C ILE A 45 1.71 4.02 1.23
N LEU A 46 2.36 3.55 2.29
CA LEU A 46 1.72 2.83 3.37
C LEU A 46 1.52 3.73 4.58
N GLY A 47 0.37 3.62 5.24
CA GLY A 47 0.14 4.28 6.51
C GLY A 47 1.00 3.70 7.65
N ILE A 48 1.10 4.44 8.76
CA ILE A 48 1.86 4.04 9.95
C ILE A 48 1.54 2.60 10.36
N GLY A 49 2.57 1.82 10.70
CA GLY A 49 2.43 0.44 11.16
C GLY A 49 2.23 -0.59 10.04
N ASN A 50 2.25 -0.18 8.77
CA ASN A 50 2.16 -1.10 7.64
C ASN A 50 3.54 -1.36 7.04
N LYS A 51 3.81 -2.60 6.65
CA LYS A 51 5.06 -3.03 6.03
C LYS A 51 4.76 -3.89 4.80
N LEU A 52 5.49 -3.65 3.71
CA LEU A 52 5.43 -4.51 2.53
C LEU A 52 6.03 -5.89 2.84
N ILE A 53 5.31 -6.93 2.41
CA ILE A 53 5.79 -8.30 2.34
C ILE A 53 6.22 -8.59 0.91
N LYS A 54 5.32 -8.32 -0.05
CA LYS A 54 5.60 -8.38 -1.48
C LYS A 54 5.65 -6.95 -2.02
N PRO A 55 6.77 -6.52 -2.64
CA PRO A 55 6.89 -5.17 -3.17
C PRO A 55 5.92 -4.96 -4.34
N LEU A 56 5.56 -3.69 -4.57
CA LEU A 56 4.76 -3.31 -5.72
C LEU A 56 5.59 -3.48 -7.01
N PRO A 57 5.07 -4.13 -8.07
CA PRO A 57 5.73 -4.15 -9.36
C PRO A 57 5.88 -2.73 -9.92
N VAL A 58 7.08 -2.33 -10.30
CA VAL A 58 7.32 -0.98 -10.86
C VAL A 58 6.58 -0.79 -12.19
N THR A 59 6.45 -1.86 -12.97
CA THR A 59 5.76 -1.90 -14.26
C THR A 59 4.79 -3.08 -14.28
N ILE A 60 3.63 -2.91 -14.89
CA ILE A 60 2.70 -3.99 -15.23
C ILE A 60 2.39 -3.86 -16.72
N ASN A 61 2.82 -4.80 -17.56
CA ASN A 61 2.58 -4.69 -18.99
C ASN A 61 1.09 -4.83 -19.33
N ARG A 62 0.74 -4.43 -20.55
CA ARG A 62 -0.58 -4.74 -21.11
C ARG A 62 -0.87 -6.23 -20.96
N ARG A 63 -2.09 -6.55 -20.54
CA ARG A 63 -2.57 -7.93 -20.35
C ARG A 63 -1.90 -8.73 -19.23
N GLU A 64 -1.12 -8.09 -18.37
CA GLU A 64 -0.51 -8.74 -17.20
C GLU A 64 -1.21 -8.38 -15.90
N MET A 65 -0.84 -9.05 -14.81
CA MET A 65 -1.32 -8.75 -13.47
C MET A 65 -0.15 -8.46 -12.55
N GLY A 66 -0.24 -7.36 -11.80
CA GLY A 66 0.64 -7.07 -10.68
C GLY A 66 -0.06 -7.42 -9.36
N SER A 67 0.72 -7.74 -8.34
CA SER A 67 0.18 -7.80 -6.99
C SER A 67 1.18 -7.35 -5.95
N ILE A 68 0.63 -6.75 -4.91
CA ILE A 68 1.35 -6.24 -3.75
C ILE A 68 0.71 -6.84 -2.51
N GLU A 69 1.56 -7.08 -1.52
CA GLU A 69 1.13 -7.62 -0.25
C GLU A 69 1.77 -6.83 0.88
N SER A 70 0.96 -6.47 1.87
CA SER A 70 1.43 -5.79 3.07
C SER A 70 0.85 -6.43 4.32
N LYS A 71 1.56 -6.27 5.44
CA LYS A 71 1.01 -6.53 6.77
C LYS A 71 0.96 -5.26 7.57
N SER A 72 -0.12 -5.08 8.30
CA SER A 72 -0.20 -4.11 9.37
C SER A 72 0.19 -4.76 10.70
N ILE A 73 0.95 -4.07 11.54
CA ILE A 73 1.20 -4.49 12.94
C ILE A 73 0.15 -3.93 13.90
N ILE A 74 -0.74 -3.07 13.39
CA ILE A 74 -1.86 -2.49 14.11
C ILE A 74 -3.16 -2.97 13.45
N LYS A 75 -4.25 -3.06 14.23
CA LYS A 75 -5.56 -3.53 13.73
C LYS A 75 -6.15 -2.71 12.59
N LYS A 76 -5.60 -1.55 12.25
CA LYS A 76 -6.04 -0.73 11.13
C LYS A 76 -4.98 -0.73 10.06
N SER A 77 -5.37 -0.78 8.79
CA SER A 77 -4.45 -0.61 7.68
C SER A 77 -4.94 0.49 6.76
N ARG A 78 -4.01 1.19 6.12
CA ARG A 78 -4.34 2.10 5.04
C ARG A 78 -3.14 2.25 4.12
N GLY A 79 -3.41 2.56 2.87
CA GLY A 79 -2.37 2.87 1.92
C GLY A 79 -2.96 3.35 0.61
N ILE A 80 -2.06 3.80 -0.25
CA ILE A 80 -2.37 4.25 -1.60
C ILE A 80 -1.32 3.66 -2.55
N ILE A 81 -1.77 3.18 -3.69
CA ILE A 81 -0.93 2.79 -4.82
C ILE A 81 -1.22 3.72 -5.98
N THR A 82 -0.17 4.14 -6.69
CA THR A 82 -0.28 4.93 -7.91
C THR A 82 0.47 4.29 -9.06
N TYR A 83 -0.10 4.36 -10.25
CA TYR A 83 0.58 4.02 -11.50
C TYR A 83 0.33 5.09 -12.56
N GLU A 84 1.33 5.36 -13.39
CA GLU A 84 1.15 6.11 -14.63
C GLU A 84 0.60 5.19 -15.72
N ILE A 85 -0.40 5.68 -16.46
CA ILE A 85 -0.93 4.98 -17.62
C ILE A 85 -0.06 5.33 -18.83
N GLY A 86 0.64 4.33 -19.37
CA GLY A 86 1.52 4.50 -20.52
C GLY A 86 0.80 5.12 -21.71
N GLU A 87 1.50 6.01 -22.41
CA GLU A 87 1.04 6.70 -23.63
C GLU A 87 -0.23 7.56 -23.43
N LYS A 88 -0.62 7.84 -22.18
CA LYS A 88 -1.77 8.69 -21.86
C LYS A 88 -1.33 9.92 -21.07
N CYS A 89 -1.46 11.07 -21.70
CA CYS A 89 -1.28 12.37 -21.06
C CYS A 89 -2.48 13.29 -21.35
N LYS A 90 -2.70 14.24 -20.45
CA LYS A 90 -3.59 15.37 -20.65
C LYS A 90 -2.81 16.64 -20.30
N ASP A 91 -2.80 17.62 -21.18
CA ASP A 91 -2.07 18.88 -20.96
C ASP A 91 -0.58 18.66 -20.61
N ASN A 92 0.06 17.69 -21.29
CA ASN A 92 1.44 17.23 -21.06
C ASN A 92 1.71 16.55 -19.70
N LEU A 93 0.67 16.23 -18.93
CA LEU A 93 0.78 15.57 -17.64
C LEU A 93 0.32 14.11 -17.72
N PRO A 94 0.99 13.18 -17.02
CA PRO A 94 0.62 11.78 -17.05
C PRO A 94 -0.75 11.54 -16.40
N LEU A 95 -1.52 10.61 -16.95
CA LEU A 95 -2.71 10.09 -16.27
C LEU A 95 -2.31 9.03 -15.25
N LEU A 96 -2.90 9.12 -14.06
CA LEU A 96 -2.63 8.22 -12.95
C LEU A 96 -3.83 7.32 -12.65
N ILE A 97 -3.54 6.05 -12.35
CA ILE A 97 -4.42 5.19 -11.58
C ILE A 97 -4.07 5.36 -10.12
N VAL A 98 -5.06 5.61 -9.28
CA VAL A 98 -4.91 5.70 -7.82
C VAL A 98 -5.82 4.66 -7.17
N VAL A 99 -5.23 3.79 -6.36
CA VAL A 99 -5.93 2.75 -5.60
C VAL A 99 -5.71 3.05 -4.12
N GLY A 100 -6.75 3.48 -3.42
CA GLY A 100 -6.75 3.74 -1.99
C GLY A 100 -7.45 2.63 -1.22
N TRP A 101 -6.92 2.28 -0.05
CA TRP A 101 -7.62 1.37 0.86
C TRP A 101 -7.51 1.81 2.31
N LYS A 102 -8.51 1.42 3.08
CA LYS A 102 -8.58 1.60 4.53
C LYS A 102 -9.30 0.42 5.15
N GLU A 103 -8.58 -0.34 5.95
CA GLU A 103 -9.09 -1.41 6.79
C GLU A 103 -9.16 -0.89 8.24
N ASN A 104 -10.31 -1.04 8.89
CA ASN A 104 -10.61 -0.40 10.17
C ASN A 104 -10.63 -1.36 11.37
N GLY A 105 -10.18 -2.60 11.19
CA GLY A 105 -10.19 -3.65 12.19
C GLY A 105 -11.61 -3.99 12.62
N ASN A 106 -11.82 -4.12 13.94
CA ASN A 106 -13.12 -4.46 14.51
C ASN A 106 -14.07 -3.25 14.66
N THR A 107 -13.66 -2.06 14.17
CA THR A 107 -14.38 -0.80 14.41
C THR A 107 -14.63 -0.06 13.10
N GLY A 108 -15.83 -0.18 12.54
CA GLY A 108 -16.23 0.54 11.31
C GLY A 108 -16.02 -0.26 10.02
N THR A 109 -16.47 0.32 8.90
CA THR A 109 -16.49 -0.34 7.58
C THR A 109 -15.13 -0.19 6.88
N ASN A 110 -14.68 -1.25 6.21
CA ASN A 110 -13.50 -1.17 5.34
C ASN A 110 -13.84 -0.41 4.06
N THR A 111 -12.91 0.41 3.58
CA THR A 111 -13.07 1.21 2.36
C THR A 111 -12.00 0.82 1.34
N PHE A 112 -12.41 0.72 0.09
CA PHE A 112 -11.54 0.49 -1.06
C PHE A 112 -12.02 1.41 -2.17
N ASP A 113 -11.20 2.38 -2.54
CA ASP A 113 -11.53 3.41 -3.52
C ASP A 113 -10.56 3.28 -4.70
N PHE A 114 -11.13 3.34 -5.91
CA PHE A 114 -10.39 3.27 -7.15
C PHE A 114 -10.81 4.43 -8.05
N GLU A 115 -9.84 5.25 -8.42
CA GLU A 115 -10.09 6.41 -9.27
C GLU A 115 -8.94 6.61 -10.25
N ALA A 116 -9.27 7.02 -11.47
CA ALA A 116 -8.31 7.37 -12.51
C ALA A 116 -8.39 8.87 -12.77
N TYR A 117 -7.29 9.58 -12.57
CA TYR A 117 -7.22 11.04 -12.66
C TYR A 117 -6.13 11.52 -13.63
N SER A 118 -6.35 12.70 -14.21
CA SER A 118 -5.25 13.56 -14.67
C SER A 118 -4.82 14.42 -13.49
N MET A 119 -3.59 14.28 -13.00
CA MET A 119 -3.08 15.11 -11.90
C MET A 119 -2.08 16.13 -12.44
N THR A 120 -2.45 17.41 -12.36
CA THR A 120 -1.53 18.54 -12.55
C THR A 120 -0.89 18.86 -11.22
N ILE A 121 0.44 18.72 -11.11
CA ILE A 121 1.19 19.13 -9.91
C ILE A 121 1.84 20.47 -10.23
N ASP A 122 1.26 21.55 -9.73
CA ASP A 122 1.90 22.86 -9.77
C ASP A 122 2.95 22.93 -8.65
N GLY A 123 4.22 22.95 -9.03
CA GLY A 123 5.35 23.14 -8.13
C GLY A 123 6.15 24.37 -8.53
N SER A 124 6.22 25.37 -7.66
CA SER A 124 7.16 26.48 -7.81
C SER A 124 8.44 26.17 -7.04
N ILE A 125 9.59 26.17 -7.72
CA ILE A 125 10.91 26.23 -7.10
C ILE A 125 11.23 27.72 -6.94
N ASN A 126 11.36 28.19 -5.69
CA ASN A 126 11.99 29.47 -5.39
C ASN A 126 13.47 29.19 -5.10
N ASP A 127 14.35 29.55 -6.03
CA ASP A 127 15.75 29.82 -5.75
C ASP A 127 15.84 31.26 -5.20
N GLY A 128 15.99 31.36 -3.88
CA GLY A 128 16.07 32.64 -3.18
C GLY A 128 17.16 33.57 -3.71
#